data_AF-A0A7Z9IEZ3-F1
#
_entry.id   AF-A0A7Z9IEZ3-F1
#
_cell.length_a   1.000
_cell.length_b   1.000
_cell.length_c   1.000
_cell.angle_alpha   90.00
_cell.angle_beta   90.00
_cell.angle_gamma   90.00
#
_symmetry.space_group_name_H-M   'P 1'
#
loop_
_entity.id
_entity.type
_entity.pdbx_description
1 polymer ?
#
loop_
_entity_poly.entity_id
_entity_poly.type
_entity_poly.pdbx_seq_one_letter_code
_entity_poly.pdbx_strand_id
1 'polypeptide(L)'
;MKHLLLTTIAAVLLVGCGEAQQSAPAPETKPVEPVAEASQPEPPTAKAPDISIHEAATFGNIEAVKKHLAAGTDVNAKNEDGWTPLYWAALQGHNEIVELLIAEGADV
;
A
#
# COMPACT_ATOMS: atom_id res chain seq x y z
N MET A 1 -36.79 20.25 1.84
CA MET A 1 -35.77 20.05 2.89
C MET A 1 -34.71 19.00 2.52
N LYS A 2 -34.41 18.77 1.23
CA LYS A 2 -33.37 17.81 0.76
C LYS A 2 -32.18 18.47 0.06
N HIS A 3 -32.27 19.76 -0.26
CA HIS A 3 -31.18 20.54 -0.88
C HIS A 3 -30.26 21.25 0.12
N LEU A 4 -30.58 21.20 1.43
CA LEU A 4 -29.83 21.94 2.44
C LEU A 4 -28.56 21.23 2.92
N LEU A 5 -28.43 19.91 2.65
CA LEU A 5 -27.25 19.12 3.04
C LEU A 5 -26.11 19.15 2.01
N LEU A 6 -26.41 19.38 0.72
CA LEU A 6 -25.38 19.40 -0.33
C LEU A 6 -24.54 20.70 -0.33
N THR A 7 -25.11 21.81 0.15
CA THR A 7 -24.39 23.09 0.25
C THR A 7 -23.45 23.18 1.44
N THR A 8 -23.56 22.31 2.44
CA THR A 8 -22.71 22.36 3.65
C THR A 8 -21.36 21.66 3.46
N ILE A 9 -21.27 20.68 2.54
CA ILE A 9 -20.03 19.91 2.32
C ILE A 9 -19.03 20.70 1.45
N ALA A 10 -19.48 21.68 0.66
CA ALA A 10 -18.61 22.47 -0.22
C ALA A 10 -17.92 23.69 0.44
N ALA A 11 -18.21 24.00 1.72
CA ALA A 11 -17.72 25.21 2.39
C ALA A 11 -16.55 24.99 3.36
N VAL A 12 -16.08 23.75 3.54
CA VAL A 12 -14.87 23.47 4.34
C VAL A 12 -13.62 23.59 3.46
N LEU A 13 -13.31 24.85 3.16
CA LEU A 13 -11.96 25.42 3.29
C LEU A 13 -10.87 24.91 2.34
N LEU A 14 -11.00 25.34 1.08
CA LEU A 14 -9.90 26.01 0.38
C LEU A 14 -9.43 27.22 1.20
N VAL A 15 -8.35 27.08 1.98
CA VAL A 15 -7.46 28.18 2.38
C VAL A 15 -6.08 27.83 1.87
N GLY A 16 -5.61 28.61 0.89
CA GLY A 16 -4.27 28.49 0.33
C GLY A 16 -3.23 29.19 1.19
N CYS A 17 -2.11 28.51 1.39
CA CYS A 17 -0.75 29.05 1.54
C CYS A 17 0.12 28.16 0.64
N GLY A 18 0.91 28.64 -0.32
CA GLY A 18 1.95 29.63 -0.10
C GLY A 18 3.24 28.91 0.31
N GLU A 19 4.00 28.46 -0.70
CA GLU A 19 5.47 28.45 -0.80
C GLU A 19 6.35 27.87 0.32
N ALA A 20 7.43 27.22 -0.12
CA ALA A 20 8.71 27.00 0.54
C ALA A 20 8.89 25.76 1.47
N GLN A 21 9.80 24.90 1.00
CA GLN A 21 10.96 24.36 1.74
C GLN A 21 10.71 23.63 3.07
N GLN A 22 10.89 22.30 3.00
CA GLN A 22 11.92 21.56 3.74
C GLN A 22 12.13 21.92 5.22
N SER A 23 11.64 21.09 6.15
CA SER A 23 12.39 20.63 7.32
C SER A 23 11.63 19.54 8.07
N ALA A 24 12.36 18.54 8.54
CA ALA A 24 11.88 17.33 9.20
C ALA A 24 11.33 17.58 10.64
N PRO A 25 10.87 16.54 11.36
CA PRO A 25 11.83 15.66 12.00
C PRO A 25 11.62 14.17 11.67
N ALA A 26 12.73 13.48 11.46
CA ALA A 26 12.79 12.03 11.52
C ALA A 26 12.26 11.53 12.87
N PRO A 27 11.61 10.35 12.94
CA PRO A 27 11.92 9.44 14.02
C PRO A 27 13.22 8.73 13.64
N GLU A 28 14.33 9.17 14.23
CA GLU A 28 15.50 8.31 14.32
C GLU A 28 15.09 7.04 15.09
N THR A 29 14.93 5.92 14.39
CA THR A 29 15.04 4.59 15.00
C THR A 29 16.06 3.76 14.25
N LYS A 30 17.30 3.97 14.68
CA LYS A 30 18.42 3.03 14.83
C LYS A 30 18.95 2.33 13.57
N PRO A 31 20.26 2.43 13.27
CA PRO A 31 20.91 1.52 12.33
C PRO A 31 20.93 0.12 12.94
N VAL A 32 20.28 -0.85 12.29
CA VAL A 32 20.53 -2.28 12.55
C VAL A 32 20.70 -3.00 11.22
N GLU A 33 21.95 -3.34 10.93
CA GLU A 33 22.34 -4.34 9.93
C GLU A 33 22.19 -5.78 10.53
N PRO A 34 22.61 -6.87 9.85
CA PRO A 34 21.82 -7.74 8.99
C PRO A 34 21.75 -9.20 9.51
N VAL A 35 20.62 -9.92 9.41
CA VAL A 35 20.54 -11.38 9.65
C VAL A 35 19.30 -11.95 8.91
N ALA A 36 19.43 -12.79 7.86
CA ALA A 36 19.72 -14.22 7.82
C ALA A 36 18.47 -15.14 7.90
N GLU A 37 18.13 -15.75 6.74
CA GLU A 37 17.87 -17.18 6.48
C GLU A 37 16.99 -18.03 7.45
N ALA A 38 15.85 -18.57 6.95
CA ALA A 38 15.36 -19.98 7.11
C ALA A 38 13.93 -20.14 6.51
N SER A 39 13.71 -20.85 5.38
CA SER A 39 13.40 -22.31 5.26
C SER A 39 12.12 -22.79 6.00
N GLN A 40 11.04 -23.42 5.47
CA GLN A 40 10.53 -24.02 4.20
C GLN A 40 9.01 -24.43 4.43
N PRO A 41 8.34 -25.39 3.72
CA PRO A 41 7.89 -25.54 2.30
C PRO A 41 6.35 -25.82 2.14
N GLU A 42 5.67 -25.43 1.03
CA GLU A 42 4.29 -25.90 0.68
C GLU A 42 4.07 -25.86 -0.88
N PRO A 43 3.09 -26.58 -1.48
CA PRO A 43 3.16 -27.61 -2.54
C PRO A 43 3.15 -27.09 -4.01
N PRO A 44 3.27 -27.97 -5.04
CA PRO A 44 3.61 -27.53 -6.39
C PRO A 44 2.38 -27.09 -7.24
N THR A 45 2.71 -26.22 -8.20
CA THR A 45 2.04 -25.95 -9.50
C THR A 45 1.01 -24.82 -9.62
N ALA A 46 1.43 -23.59 -9.37
CA ALA A 46 1.37 -22.48 -10.33
C ALA A 46 2.50 -21.51 -9.94
N LYS A 47 3.46 -21.20 -10.81
CA LYS A 47 4.60 -20.36 -10.43
C LYS A 47 4.10 -19.02 -9.88
N ALA A 48 4.26 -18.81 -8.58
CA ALA A 48 4.08 -17.50 -7.98
C ALA A 48 4.99 -16.48 -8.71
N PRO A 49 4.55 -15.22 -8.86
CA PRO A 49 5.44 -14.14 -9.28
C PRO A 49 6.74 -14.13 -8.44
N ASP A 50 7.86 -13.81 -9.08
CA ASP A 50 9.19 -13.90 -8.46
C ASP A 50 9.43 -12.85 -7.34
N ILE A 51 8.59 -11.81 -7.30
CA ILE A 51 8.58 -10.72 -6.31
C ILE A 51 7.32 -10.86 -5.44
N SER A 52 7.39 -10.52 -4.15
CA SER A 52 6.21 -10.52 -3.26
C SER A 52 5.21 -9.42 -3.62
N ILE A 53 3.92 -9.58 -3.29
CA ILE A 53 2.89 -8.55 -3.48
C ILE A 53 3.18 -7.30 -2.64
N HIS A 54 3.86 -7.46 -1.50
CA HIS A 54 4.29 -6.36 -0.64
C HIS A 54 5.38 -5.54 -1.31
N GLU A 55 6.41 -6.20 -1.84
CA GLU A 55 7.49 -5.53 -2.59
C GLU A 55 6.94 -4.89 -3.86
N ALA A 56 6.06 -5.58 -4.59
CA ALA A 56 5.40 -5.03 -5.77
C ALA A 56 4.61 -3.76 -5.43
N ALA A 57 3.87 -3.76 -4.32
CA ALA A 57 3.16 -2.58 -3.84
C ALA A 57 4.11 -1.45 -3.41
N THR A 58 5.21 -1.76 -2.72
CA THR A 58 6.24 -0.78 -2.34
C THR A 58 6.89 -0.11 -3.55
N PHE A 59 7.23 -0.90 -4.57
CA PHE A 59 7.94 -0.41 -5.76
C PHE A 59 7.01 0.16 -6.86
N GLY A 60 5.69 0.13 -6.67
CA GLY A 60 4.77 0.62 -7.71
C GLY A 60 4.62 -0.34 -8.89
N ASN A 61 4.95 -1.63 -8.74
CA ASN A 61 4.87 -2.61 -9.81
C ASN A 61 3.45 -3.20 -9.96
N ILE A 62 2.61 -2.46 -10.67
CA ILE A 62 1.20 -2.79 -10.92
C ILE A 62 1.02 -4.15 -11.60
N GLU A 63 1.87 -4.49 -12.56
CA GLU A 63 1.76 -5.76 -13.29
C GLU A 63 2.05 -6.96 -12.38
N ALA A 64 3.02 -6.83 -11.47
CA ALA A 64 3.28 -7.83 -10.45
C ALA A 64 2.10 -7.94 -9.46
N VAL A 65 1.50 -6.83 -9.03
CA VAL A 65 0.32 -6.85 -8.15
C VAL A 65 -0.85 -7.58 -8.83
N LYS A 66 -1.18 -7.23 -10.09
CA LYS A 66 -2.22 -7.92 -10.87
C LYS A 66 -1.96 -9.43 -10.98
N LYS A 67 -0.69 -9.83 -11.21
CA LYS A 67 -0.32 -11.24 -11.30
C LYS A 67 -0.55 -11.99 -9.99
N HIS A 68 -0.29 -11.38 -8.84
CA HIS A 68 -0.60 -11.99 -7.54
C HIS A 68 -2.10 -12.15 -7.33
N LEU A 69 -2.88 -11.10 -7.63
CA LEU A 69 -4.34 -11.13 -7.50
C LEU A 69 -4.95 -12.21 -8.40
N ALA A 70 -4.47 -12.32 -9.65
CA ALA A 70 -4.87 -13.39 -10.57
C ALA A 70 -4.45 -14.79 -10.11
N ALA A 71 -3.39 -14.90 -9.30
CA ALA A 71 -2.97 -16.16 -8.68
C ALA A 71 -3.79 -16.52 -7.43
N GLY A 72 -4.72 -15.67 -7.00
CA GLY A 72 -5.54 -15.89 -5.82
C GLY A 72 -4.82 -15.59 -4.50
N THR A 73 -3.76 -14.78 -4.53
CA THR A 73 -3.10 -14.31 -3.31
C THR A 73 -4.10 -13.52 -2.45
N ASP A 74 -4.08 -13.76 -1.14
CA ASP A 74 -4.85 -12.95 -0.20
C ASP A 74 -4.42 -11.48 -0.28
N VAL A 75 -5.35 -10.61 -0.66
CA VAL A 75 -5.12 -9.16 -0.80
C VAL A 75 -4.77 -8.50 0.54
N ASN A 76 -5.21 -9.10 1.65
CA ASN A 76 -4.97 -8.67 3.02
C ASN A 76 -3.83 -9.45 3.69
N ALA A 77 -3.07 -10.24 2.92
CA ALA A 77 -1.89 -10.93 3.42
C ALA A 77 -0.97 -9.94 4.15
N LYS A 78 -0.47 -10.33 5.32
CA LYS A 78 0.47 -9.53 6.09
C LYS A 78 1.88 -10.06 5.88
N ASN A 79 2.85 -9.15 5.74
CA ASN A 79 4.26 -9.51 5.78
C ASN A 79 4.70 -9.84 7.24
N GLU A 80 5.98 -10.14 7.42
CA GLU A 80 6.57 -10.45 8.73
C GLU A 80 6.42 -9.30 9.74
N ASP A 81 6.31 -8.07 9.26
CA ASP A 81 6.08 -6.87 10.09
C ASP A 81 4.59 -6.62 10.40
N GLY A 82 3.68 -7.44 9.86
CA GLY A 82 2.24 -7.30 10.06
C GLY A 82 1.55 -6.30 9.12
N TRP A 83 2.24 -5.80 8.08
CA TRP A 83 1.73 -4.82 7.13
C TRP A 83 1.17 -5.47 5.88
N THR A 84 0.10 -4.87 5.33
CA THR A 84 -0.55 -5.33 4.10
C THR A 84 0.09 -4.67 2.86
N PRO A 85 -0.13 -5.22 1.65
CA PRO A 85 0.27 -4.56 0.42
C PRO A 85 -0.34 -3.17 0.26
N LEU A 86 -1.59 -2.98 0.72
CA LEU A 86 -2.28 -1.70 0.69
C LEU A 86 -1.55 -0.64 1.52
N TYR A 87 -1.06 -1.01 2.71
CA TYR A 87 -0.27 -0.12 3.55
C TYR A 87 0.95 0.42 2.79
N TRP A 88 1.73 -0.47 2.15
CA TRP A 88 2.92 -0.07 1.41
C TRP A 88 2.60 0.78 0.18
N ALA A 89 1.55 0.43 -0.58
CA ALA A 89 1.12 1.22 -1.73
C ALA A 89 0.70 2.64 -1.31
N ALA A 90 -0.07 2.77 -0.23
CA ALA A 90 -0.51 4.06 0.30
C ALA A 90 0.65 4.88 0.87
N LEU A 91 1.56 4.25 1.61
CA LEU A 91 2.75 4.91 2.18
C LEU A 91 3.65 5.50 1.08
N GLN A 92 3.78 4.82 -0.04
CA GLN A 92 4.62 5.25 -1.17
C GLN A 92 3.86 6.14 -2.18
N GLY A 93 2.55 6.33 -2.01
CA GLY A 93 1.72 7.16 -2.88
C GLY A 93 1.37 6.53 -4.24
N HIS A 94 1.41 5.20 -4.34
CA HIS A 94 1.05 4.47 -5.56
C HIS A 94 -0.46 4.33 -5.71
N ASN A 95 -1.13 5.44 -6.00
CA ASN A 95 -2.60 5.54 -6.03
C ASN A 95 -3.28 4.49 -6.93
N GLU A 96 -2.70 4.17 -8.09
CA GLU A 96 -3.27 3.15 -8.99
C GLU A 96 -3.25 1.75 -8.36
N ILE A 97 -2.22 1.42 -7.56
CA ILE A 97 -2.16 0.17 -6.80
C ILE A 97 -3.15 0.19 -5.63
N VAL A 98 -3.27 1.32 -4.94
CA VAL A 98 -4.24 1.48 -3.85
C VAL A 98 -5.66 1.24 -4.35
N GLU A 99 -6.04 1.89 -5.46
CA GLU A 99 -7.35 1.70 -6.07
C GLU A 99 -7.58 0.25 -6.52
N LEU A 100 -6.56 -0.39 -7.12
CA LEU A 100 -6.63 -1.79 -7.53
C LEU A 100 -6.85 -2.73 -6.34
N LEU A 101 -6.09 -2.57 -5.26
CA LEU A 101 -6.19 -3.43 -4.07
C LEU A 101 -7.55 -3.26 -3.38
N ILE A 102 -8.05 -2.02 -3.27
CA ILE A 102 -9.40 -1.76 -2.71
C ILE A 102 -10.49 -2.38 -3.59
N ALA A 103 -10.35 -2.30 -4.91
CA ALA A 103 -11.31 -2.93 -5.84
C ALA A 103 -11.38 -4.46 -5.69
N GLU A 104 -10.27 -5.09 -5.32
CA GLU A 104 -10.17 -6.53 -5.01
C GLU A 104 -10.55 -6.86 -3.55
N GLY A 105 -11.04 -5.89 -2.78
CA GLY A 105 -11.56 -6.11 -1.42
C GLY A 105 -10.51 -6.01 -0.31
N ALA A 106 -9.43 -5.26 -0.51
CA ALA A 106 -8.52 -4.92 0.57
C ALA A 106 -9.22 -4.13 1.69
N ASP A 107 -8.88 -4.43 2.94
CA ASP A 107 -9.38 -3.73 4.12
C ASP A 107 -8.68 -2.38 4.28
N VAL A 108 -9.47 -1.30 4.41
CA VAL A 108 -9.02 0.10 4.60
C VAL A 108 -9.00 0.54 6.06
#